data_AF-A0A9J7H6Q4-F1
#
_entry.id   AF-A0A9J7H6Q4-F1
#
_cell.length_a   1.000
_cell.length_b   1.000
_cell.length_c   1.000
_cell.angle_alpha   90.00
_cell.angle_beta   90.00
_cell.angle_gamma   90.00
#
_symmetry.space_group_name_H-M   'P 1'
#
loop_
_entity.id
_entity.type
_entity.pdbx_description
1 polymer ?
#
loop_
_entity_poly.entity_id
_entity_poly.type
_entity_poly.pdbx_seq_one_letter_code
_entity_poly.pdbx_strand_id
1 'polypeptide(L)'
;MWCHKLLHLQSSLQKLMKRGYIGQALHLSNFKSLFSLSIHWCHTASKCVNCTWHQHEDHLEIQYASIVMRFDYVWLRDHCRSASCYNSKTHQRSLDTASVDLCIKPKTIRLDETTLFFTWPDGHVTRYDLDWLVKNSYEGQKQKVIQPRILWNAKLYQQAQVPSVDFQNFLKTNDELKKFLQNFLLYGIAFVENVPPTREHTEKLAERISLIRETIYGRMWYFTSDFSRGDTAYTKLALDRHTDTTYFQEPCGYNNYDRAVINTVPYDVVHRWYIAHRTLTTELRKPENELWVKLKPGKVLFIDNWRVLHGRESFTGYRQLCGCYLTRDDVLNTARLLGLRA
;
A
#
# COMPACT_ATOMS: atom_id res chain seq x y z
N MET A 1 3.83 -44.00 -26.86
CA MET A 1 4.96 -44.82 -26.36
C MET A 1 5.50 -44.14 -25.11
N TRP A 2 5.55 -44.89 -24.00
CA TRP A 2 6.05 -44.54 -22.66
C TRP A 2 5.23 -43.50 -21.86
N CYS A 3 5.05 -43.60 -20.55
CA CYS A 3 4.72 -44.69 -19.62
C CYS A 3 4.53 -44.03 -18.25
N HIS A 4 3.45 -44.37 -17.55
CA HIS A 4 3.31 -44.50 -16.10
C HIS A 4 3.53 -43.34 -15.09
N LYS A 5 2.46 -43.21 -14.27
CA LYS A 5 2.41 -43.09 -12.79
C LYS A 5 3.07 -41.89 -12.12
N LEU A 6 2.22 -41.12 -11.41
CA LEU A 6 2.48 -40.70 -10.03
C LEU A 6 1.15 -40.33 -9.33
N LEU A 7 0.47 -41.36 -8.83
CA LEU A 7 -0.34 -41.27 -7.63
C LEU A 7 0.64 -41.33 -6.46
N HIS A 8 0.83 -40.21 -5.76
CA HIS A 8 1.14 -40.12 -4.32
C HIS A 8 1.55 -38.68 -3.99
N LEU A 9 0.62 -37.89 -3.46
CA LEU A 9 0.88 -36.80 -2.49
C LEU A 9 -0.46 -36.29 -1.90
N GLN A 10 -1.33 -37.22 -1.50
CA GLN A 10 -2.23 -36.98 -0.37
C GLN A 10 -1.42 -37.29 0.90
N SER A 11 -0.92 -36.27 1.60
CA SER A 11 -0.68 -36.27 3.07
C SER A 11 0.23 -35.12 3.59
N SER A 12 0.25 -33.93 2.96
CA SER A 12 1.05 -32.80 3.49
C SER A 12 0.24 -31.58 3.93
N LEU A 13 -1.09 -31.56 3.73
CA LEU A 13 -1.97 -30.44 4.14
C LEU A 13 -2.57 -30.57 5.55
N GLN A 14 -2.19 -31.58 6.33
CA GLN A 14 -2.60 -31.74 7.74
C GLN A 14 -1.47 -31.42 8.75
N LYS A 15 -0.33 -30.89 8.33
CA LYS A 15 0.78 -30.49 9.22
C LYS A 15 0.94 -28.97 9.46
N LEU A 16 0.01 -28.14 8.96
CA LEU A 16 0.05 -26.68 9.13
C LEU A 16 -0.91 -26.13 10.20
N MET A 17 -1.64 -26.99 10.93
CA MET A 17 -2.56 -26.59 12.03
C MET A 17 -2.12 -27.04 13.44
N LYS A 18 -0.84 -27.36 13.64
CA LYS A 18 -0.28 -27.60 14.98
C LYS A 18 1.11 -26.98 15.12
N ARG A 19 1.16 -25.68 15.39
CA ARG A 19 2.25 -25.02 16.14
C ARG A 19 1.71 -23.75 16.77
N GLY A 20 1.20 -23.91 17.99
CA GLY A 20 0.85 -22.78 18.86
C GLY A 20 2.13 -22.08 19.30
N TYR A 21 2.14 -20.76 19.18
CA TYR A 21 3.12 -19.90 19.82
C TYR A 21 2.48 -19.30 21.07
N ILE A 22 3.07 -19.63 22.21
CA ILE A 22 2.75 -19.11 23.54
C ILE A 22 3.29 -17.68 23.62
N GLY A 23 2.42 -16.73 23.97
CA GLY A 23 2.79 -15.34 24.23
C GLY A 23 3.39 -15.16 25.63
N GLN A 24 4.49 -14.43 25.73
CA GLN A 24 4.96 -13.84 26.97
C GLN A 24 4.64 -12.35 26.97
N ALA A 25 3.82 -11.94 27.94
CA ALA A 25 3.54 -10.56 28.27
C ALA A 25 4.72 -9.97 29.04
N LEU A 26 5.26 -8.84 28.57
CA LEU A 26 6.17 -8.01 29.35
C LEU A 26 5.43 -6.78 29.84
N HIS A 27 5.37 -6.71 31.17
CA HIS A 27 4.76 -5.69 32.00
C HIS A 27 5.64 -4.43 31.95
N LEU A 28 5.12 -3.31 31.43
CA LEU A 28 5.80 -2.01 31.46
C LEU A 28 5.24 -1.21 32.64
N SER A 29 6.05 -1.05 33.68
CA SER A 29 5.80 -0.12 34.79
C SER A 29 7.00 0.78 35.02
N ASN A 30 6.70 2.07 35.23
CA ASN A 30 7.48 3.12 35.88
C ASN A 30 8.49 3.94 35.06
N PHE A 31 8.00 5.10 34.61
CA PHE A 31 8.77 6.32 34.39
C PHE A 31 9.05 7.02 35.72
N LYS A 32 10.33 7.22 36.08
CA LYS A 32 10.80 8.36 36.90
C LYS A 32 12.24 8.73 36.53
N SER A 33 12.37 9.92 35.95
CA SER A 33 13.38 10.97 36.24
C SER A 33 14.76 10.56 36.77
N LEU A 34 15.83 11.02 36.10
CA LEU A 34 16.81 11.99 36.65
C LEU A 34 17.87 12.38 35.62
N PHE A 35 18.08 13.70 35.48
CA PHE A 35 19.16 14.33 34.71
C PHE A 35 20.52 14.21 35.44
N SER A 36 21.59 14.06 34.67
CA SER A 36 22.90 14.65 34.96
C SER A 36 23.75 14.66 33.68
N LEU A 37 24.00 15.85 33.15
CA LEU A 37 24.88 16.11 32.01
C LEU A 37 26.32 16.25 32.54
N SER A 38 27.23 15.42 32.02
CA SER A 38 28.67 15.65 32.12
C SER A 38 29.26 15.44 30.73
N ILE A 39 29.57 16.54 30.05
CA ILE A 39 30.16 16.54 28.71
C ILE A 39 31.67 16.33 28.88
N HIS A 40 32.14 15.11 28.66
CA HIS A 40 33.54 14.84 28.37
C HIS A 40 33.73 14.79 26.87
N TRP A 41 34.56 15.69 26.35
CA TRP A 41 35.03 15.65 24.96
C TRP A 41 36.01 14.50 24.80
N CYS A 42 35.49 13.32 24.46
CA CYS A 42 36.31 12.26 23.87
C CYS A 42 36.32 12.48 22.36
N HIS A 43 37.51 12.73 21.80
CA HIS A 43 37.77 12.49 20.38
C HIS A 43 37.51 11.01 20.10
N THR A 44 36.30 10.66 19.70
CA THR A 44 36.00 9.33 19.15
C THR A 44 36.68 9.26 17.79
N ALA A 45 37.73 8.43 17.71
CA ALA A 45 38.25 7.96 16.44
C ALA A 45 37.09 7.51 15.54
N SER A 46 37.08 7.98 14.29
CA SER A 46 36.07 7.63 13.29
C SER A 46 35.86 6.11 13.30
N LYS A 47 34.61 5.67 13.50
CA LYS A 47 34.23 4.27 13.30
C LYS A 47 34.73 3.88 11.91
N CYS A 48 35.68 2.95 11.85
CA CYS A 48 36.18 2.45 10.59
C CYS A 48 34.99 1.89 9.80
N VAL A 49 34.68 2.53 8.68
CA VAL A 49 33.59 2.14 7.80
C VAL A 49 34.06 0.87 7.09
N ASN A 50 33.67 -0.29 7.61
CA ASN A 50 33.97 -1.57 6.97
C ASN A 50 33.14 -1.69 5.67
N CYS A 51 33.69 -1.15 4.59
CA CYS A 51 33.20 -1.30 3.23
C CYS A 51 34.31 -1.91 2.38
N THR A 52 34.06 -3.09 1.83
CA THR A 52 34.94 -3.76 0.87
C THR A 52 34.19 -3.97 -0.44
N TRP A 53 34.91 -4.06 -1.56
CA TRP A 53 34.30 -4.33 -2.85
C TRP A 53 35.17 -5.23 -3.72
N HIS A 54 34.51 -5.98 -4.60
CA HIS A 54 35.11 -6.84 -5.60
C HIS A 54 34.53 -6.50 -6.97
N GLN A 55 35.42 -6.24 -7.93
CA GLN A 55 35.03 -6.03 -9.33
C GLN A 55 34.97 -7.39 -10.04
N HIS A 56 33.79 -7.74 -10.53
CA HIS A 56 33.57 -8.89 -11.41
C HIS A 56 33.52 -8.43 -12.87
N GLU A 57 33.38 -9.38 -13.78
CA GLU A 57 33.33 -9.04 -15.21
C GLU A 57 32.06 -8.26 -15.56
N ASP A 58 30.93 -8.59 -14.95
CA ASP A 58 29.59 -8.08 -15.27
C ASP A 58 29.03 -7.14 -14.21
N HIS A 59 29.58 -7.12 -12.99
CA HIS A 59 29.05 -6.30 -11.89
C HIS A 59 30.10 -5.94 -10.84
N LEU A 60 29.74 -4.98 -9.99
CA LEU A 60 30.43 -4.67 -8.76
C LEU A 60 29.73 -5.31 -7.57
N GLU A 61 30.45 -6.08 -6.77
CA GLU A 61 29.98 -6.55 -5.47
C GLU A 61 30.53 -5.63 -4.37
N ILE A 62 29.64 -5.10 -3.53
CA ILE A 62 29.98 -4.23 -2.39
C ILE A 62 29.47 -4.89 -1.12
N GLN A 63 30.36 -5.11 -0.17
CA GLN A 63 30.01 -5.51 1.19
C GLN A 63 30.08 -4.28 2.09
N TYR A 64 28.93 -3.88 2.64
CA TYR A 64 28.83 -2.78 3.59
C TYR A 64 27.89 -3.15 4.74
N ALA A 65 28.37 -2.96 5.97
CA ALA A 65 27.73 -3.51 7.17
C ALA A 65 27.49 -5.03 7.05
N SER A 66 26.25 -5.50 7.18
CA SER A 66 25.86 -6.91 7.04
C SER A 66 25.24 -7.25 5.69
N ILE A 67 25.32 -6.33 4.71
CA ILE A 67 24.66 -6.47 3.41
C ILE A 67 25.73 -6.60 2.32
N VAL A 68 25.60 -7.64 1.50
CA VAL A 68 26.33 -7.80 0.25
C VAL A 68 25.41 -7.36 -0.88
N MET A 69 25.80 -6.34 -1.62
CA MET A 69 25.02 -5.73 -2.70
C MET A 69 25.73 -5.94 -4.03
N ARG A 70 24.95 -6.18 -5.10
CA ARG A 70 25.48 -6.30 -6.46
C ARG A 70 24.93 -5.20 -7.34
N PHE A 71 25.82 -4.51 -8.04
CA PHE A 71 25.47 -3.41 -8.92
C PHE A 71 26.03 -3.64 -10.32
N ASP A 72 25.15 -3.63 -11.30
CA ASP A 72 25.53 -3.55 -12.71
C ASP A 72 26.24 -2.22 -13.00
N TYR A 73 27.28 -2.25 -13.84
CA TYR A 73 28.08 -1.07 -14.14
C TYR A 73 27.33 -0.02 -14.97
N VAL A 74 26.49 -0.45 -15.90
CA VAL A 74 25.59 0.42 -16.66
C VAL A 74 24.62 1.09 -15.70
N TRP A 75 24.07 0.35 -14.74
CA TRP A 75 23.18 0.91 -13.71
C TRP A 75 23.88 2.00 -12.89
N LEU A 76 25.12 1.75 -12.45
CA LEU A 76 25.91 2.74 -11.70
C LEU A 76 26.19 3.99 -12.54
N ARG A 77 26.40 3.87 -13.85
CA ARG A 77 26.61 5.02 -14.75
C ARG A 77 25.30 5.77 -15.04
N ASP A 78 24.21 5.03 -15.26
CA ASP A 78 22.88 5.55 -15.61
C ASP A 78 22.25 6.35 -14.46
N HIS A 79 22.49 5.91 -13.22
CA HIS A 79 21.88 6.51 -12.02
C HIS A 79 22.75 7.60 -11.37
N CYS A 80 23.77 8.09 -12.08
CA CYS A 80 24.69 9.11 -11.60
C CYS A 80 23.95 10.36 -11.10
N ARG A 81 24.36 10.88 -9.93
CA ARG A 81 23.75 12.05 -9.28
C ARG A 81 24.54 13.34 -9.42
N SER A 82 25.48 13.39 -10.37
CA SER A 82 26.18 14.63 -10.73
C SER A 82 25.22 15.60 -11.45
N ALA A 83 25.53 16.90 -11.40
CA ALA A 83 24.68 17.94 -11.99
C ALA A 83 24.48 17.80 -13.51
N SER A 84 25.41 17.14 -14.22
CA SER A 84 25.27 16.87 -15.65
C SER A 84 24.37 15.66 -15.96
N CYS A 85 24.19 14.74 -15.01
CA CYS A 85 23.40 13.52 -15.20
C CYS A 85 22.03 13.59 -14.50
N TYR A 86 21.85 14.51 -13.55
CA TYR A 86 20.67 14.57 -12.71
C TYR A 86 20.37 15.99 -12.21
N ASN A 87 19.13 16.42 -12.39
CA ASN A 87 18.65 17.70 -11.87
C ASN A 87 18.12 17.51 -10.43
N SER A 88 18.87 18.00 -9.44
CA SER A 88 18.52 17.87 -8.02
C SER A 88 17.28 18.68 -7.60
N LYS A 89 16.83 19.65 -8.39
CA LYS A 89 15.62 20.43 -8.11
C LYS A 89 14.36 19.73 -8.61
N THR A 90 14.40 19.13 -9.80
CA THR A 90 13.22 18.45 -10.40
C THR A 90 13.21 16.95 -10.13
N HIS A 91 14.29 16.40 -9.59
CA HIS A 91 14.50 14.97 -9.41
C HIS A 91 14.45 14.15 -10.71
N GLN A 92 14.74 14.78 -11.85
CA GLN A 92 14.77 14.14 -13.16
C GLN A 92 16.19 13.78 -13.58
N ARG A 93 16.34 12.62 -14.25
CA ARG A 93 17.60 12.27 -14.93
C ARG A 93 17.76 13.12 -16.18
N SER A 94 19.00 13.47 -16.48
CA SER A 94 19.41 14.24 -17.67
C SER A 94 20.31 13.43 -18.60
N LEU A 95 20.93 12.37 -18.10
CA LEU A 95 21.66 11.41 -18.92
C LEU A 95 20.69 10.58 -19.77
N ASP A 96 20.96 10.48 -21.07
CA ASP A 96 20.27 9.54 -21.95
C ASP A 96 20.80 8.13 -21.71
N THR A 97 19.96 7.24 -21.18
CA THR A 97 20.31 5.84 -20.92
C THR A 97 20.82 5.12 -22.17
N ALA A 98 20.30 5.43 -23.37
CA ALA A 98 20.73 4.81 -24.62
C ALA A 98 22.16 5.21 -25.03
N SER A 99 22.68 6.31 -24.47
CA SER A 99 24.05 6.76 -24.72
C SER A 99 25.10 6.05 -23.86
N VAL A 100 24.68 5.28 -22.85
CA VAL A 100 25.59 4.56 -21.96
C VAL A 100 26.11 3.29 -22.65
N ASP A 101 27.43 3.17 -22.77
CA ASP A 101 28.08 1.95 -23.24
C ASP A 101 27.71 0.76 -22.34
N LEU A 102 27.11 -0.28 -22.92
CA LEU A 102 26.67 -1.47 -22.19
C LEU A 102 27.84 -2.32 -21.65
N CYS A 103 29.05 -2.09 -22.15
CA CYS A 103 30.27 -2.71 -21.66
C CYS A 103 31.07 -1.81 -20.69
N ILE A 104 30.50 -0.67 -20.27
CA ILE A 104 31.22 0.31 -19.44
C ILE A 104 31.68 -0.31 -18.12
N LYS A 105 32.92 -0.01 -17.73
CA LYS A 105 33.50 -0.38 -16.42
C LYS A 105 34.26 0.82 -15.85
N PRO A 106 34.24 1.04 -14.52
CA PRO A 106 35.03 2.10 -13.93
C PRO A 106 36.52 1.78 -14.03
N LYS A 107 37.32 2.75 -14.46
CA LYS A 107 38.80 2.67 -14.45
C LYS A 107 39.34 2.61 -13.03
N THR A 108 38.74 3.38 -12.11
CA THR A 108 39.13 3.39 -10.70
C THR A 108 37.91 3.49 -9.80
N ILE A 109 38.00 2.85 -8.63
CA ILE A 109 37.04 2.96 -7.54
C ILE A 109 37.82 3.40 -6.30
N ARG A 110 37.34 4.44 -5.61
CA ARG A 110 37.90 4.87 -4.33
C ARG A 110 36.79 5.10 -3.31
N LEU A 111 37.08 4.81 -2.06
CA LEU A 111 36.22 5.13 -0.92
C LEU A 111 36.84 6.31 -0.17
N ASP A 112 36.01 7.29 0.15
CA ASP A 112 36.35 8.39 1.05
C ASP A 112 35.26 8.47 2.12
N GLU A 113 35.62 8.16 3.36
CA GLU A 113 34.70 8.02 4.49
C GLU A 113 33.48 7.13 4.21
N THR A 114 32.38 7.71 3.75
CA THR A 114 31.10 7.05 3.46
C THR A 114 30.66 7.17 2.00
N THR A 115 31.55 7.67 1.13
CA THR A 115 31.25 7.94 -0.28
C THR A 115 32.17 7.14 -1.20
N LEU A 116 31.57 6.35 -2.09
CA LEU A 116 32.27 5.69 -3.19
C LEU A 116 32.32 6.59 -4.42
N PHE A 117 33.50 6.68 -5.03
CA PHE A 117 33.74 7.38 -6.28
C PHE A 117 34.14 6.40 -7.37
N PHE A 118 33.55 6.57 -8.55
CA PHE A 118 33.77 5.79 -9.75
C PHE A 118 34.30 6.71 -10.84
N THR A 119 35.51 6.46 -11.33
CA THR A 119 36.06 7.18 -12.49
C THR A 119 35.84 6.34 -13.75
N TRP A 120 35.11 6.86 -14.72
CA TRP A 120 34.71 6.16 -15.94
C TRP A 120 35.74 6.33 -17.08
N PRO A 121 35.65 5.55 -18.17
CA PRO A 121 36.61 5.63 -19.27
C PRO A 121 36.72 7.00 -19.93
N ASP A 122 35.59 7.73 -20.00
CA ASP A 122 35.45 9.10 -20.50
C ASP A 122 35.98 10.18 -19.54
N GLY A 123 36.49 9.78 -18.36
CA GLY A 123 36.95 10.68 -17.32
C GLY A 123 35.84 11.22 -16.42
N HIS A 124 34.56 10.89 -16.66
CA HIS A 124 33.47 11.27 -15.78
C HIS A 124 33.65 10.64 -14.40
N VAL A 125 33.23 11.36 -13.35
CA VAL A 125 33.28 10.85 -11.97
C VAL A 125 31.86 10.80 -11.39
N THR A 126 31.43 9.59 -11.04
CA THR A 126 30.19 9.37 -10.29
C THR A 126 30.50 9.17 -8.82
N ARG A 127 29.66 9.70 -7.93
CA ARG A 127 29.76 9.51 -6.48
C ARG A 127 28.45 8.99 -5.90
N TYR A 128 28.56 8.08 -4.95
CA TYR A 128 27.43 7.54 -4.20
C TYR A 128 27.76 7.40 -2.72
N ASP A 129 26.86 7.86 -1.86
CA ASP A 129 26.92 7.55 -0.44
C ASP A 129 26.57 6.06 -0.22
N LEU A 130 27.25 5.41 0.73
CA LEU A 130 27.02 4.00 1.02
C LEU A 130 25.57 3.73 1.46
N ASP A 131 24.97 4.61 2.25
CA ASP A 131 23.55 4.53 2.62
C ASP A 131 22.61 4.66 1.42
N TRP A 132 23.00 5.48 0.43
CA TRP A 132 22.25 5.58 -0.81
C TRP A 132 22.32 4.27 -1.60
N LEU A 133 23.49 3.64 -1.68
CA LEU A 133 23.66 2.33 -2.31
C LEU A 133 22.83 1.26 -1.59
N VAL A 134 22.85 1.21 -0.26
CA VAL A 134 21.98 0.30 0.51
C VAL A 134 20.52 0.54 0.17
N LYS A 135 20.07 1.80 0.20
CA LYS A 135 18.68 2.16 -0.11
C LYS A 135 18.27 1.86 -1.55
N ASN A 136 19.19 1.83 -2.51
CA ASN A 136 18.86 1.64 -3.94
C ASN A 136 19.37 0.32 -4.51
N SER A 137 20.00 -0.53 -3.70
CA SER A 137 20.34 -1.91 -4.06
C SER A 137 19.10 -2.80 -4.08
N TYR A 138 19.13 -3.83 -4.93
CA TYR A 138 18.12 -4.86 -4.91
C TYR A 138 18.08 -5.54 -3.53
N GLU A 139 19.24 -5.88 -2.95
CA GLU A 139 19.33 -6.53 -1.65
C GLU A 139 18.77 -5.70 -0.48
N GLY A 140 19.03 -4.39 -0.47
CA GLY A 140 18.47 -3.48 0.53
C GLY A 140 16.97 -3.23 0.36
N GLN A 141 16.42 -3.44 -0.85
CA GLN A 141 15.00 -3.29 -1.15
C GLN A 141 14.19 -4.59 -1.16
N LYS A 142 14.82 -5.78 -1.08
CA LYS A 142 14.16 -7.10 -1.06
C LYS A 142 12.99 -7.22 -0.06
N GLN A 143 12.90 -6.32 0.92
CA GLN A 143 11.88 -6.34 1.97
C GLN A 143 10.74 -5.29 1.83
N LYS A 144 10.69 -4.44 0.78
CA LYS A 144 9.91 -3.19 0.86
C LYS A 144 8.74 -2.90 -0.10
N VAL A 145 8.25 -3.84 -0.91
CA VAL A 145 7.15 -3.51 -1.87
C VAL A 145 5.73 -3.77 -1.34
N ILE A 146 5.55 -4.59 -0.30
CA ILE A 146 4.21 -4.85 0.21
C ILE A 146 3.75 -3.66 1.07
N GLN A 147 2.70 -2.98 0.61
CA GLN A 147 1.94 -2.03 1.42
C GLN A 147 1.44 -2.76 2.68
N PRO A 148 1.75 -2.28 3.89
CA PRO A 148 1.37 -2.97 5.11
C PRO A 148 -0.16 -3.04 5.21
N ARG A 149 -0.68 -4.24 5.44
CA ARG A 149 -2.12 -4.50 5.60
C ARG A 149 -2.34 -5.44 6.78
N ILE A 150 -3.41 -5.19 7.51
CA ILE A 150 -3.88 -6.05 8.60
C ILE A 150 -5.12 -6.78 8.11
N LEU A 151 -5.09 -8.11 8.04
CA LEU A 151 -6.30 -8.89 7.80
C LEU A 151 -7.17 -8.85 9.06
N TRP A 152 -8.46 -8.62 8.90
CA TRP A 152 -9.39 -8.48 10.01
C TRP A 152 -10.74 -9.11 9.68
N ASN A 153 -11.39 -9.55 10.74
CA ASN A 153 -12.81 -9.88 10.78
C ASN A 153 -13.48 -8.94 11.81
N ALA A 154 -14.78 -9.06 12.05
CA ALA A 154 -15.51 -8.14 12.92
C ALA A 154 -14.91 -8.05 14.33
N LYS A 155 -14.58 -9.20 14.92
CA LYS A 155 -13.99 -9.30 16.26
C LYS A 155 -12.62 -8.61 16.31
N LEU A 156 -11.73 -8.92 15.37
CA LEU A 156 -10.38 -8.36 15.34
C LEU A 156 -10.40 -6.84 15.13
N TYR A 157 -11.28 -6.33 14.26
CA TYR A 157 -11.40 -4.90 14.04
C TYR A 157 -11.92 -4.16 15.27
N GLN A 158 -12.93 -4.70 15.95
CA GLN A 158 -13.45 -4.13 17.20
C GLN A 158 -12.40 -4.12 18.32
N GLN A 159 -11.62 -5.19 18.44
CA GLN A 159 -10.53 -5.28 19.42
C GLN A 159 -9.38 -4.31 19.14
N ALA A 160 -9.13 -3.99 17.87
CA ALA A 160 -8.10 -3.02 17.50
C ALA A 160 -8.45 -1.58 17.91
N GLN A 161 -9.72 -1.30 18.24
CA GLN A 161 -10.20 0.02 18.67
C GLN A 161 -9.71 1.17 17.77
N VAL A 162 -9.76 0.94 16.45
CA VAL A 162 -9.25 1.90 15.45
C VAL A 162 -10.03 3.22 15.58
N PRO A 163 -9.36 4.33 15.93
CA PRO A 163 -10.07 5.58 16.20
C PRO A 163 -10.56 6.24 14.92
N SER A 164 -11.77 6.82 14.97
CA SER A 164 -12.21 7.85 14.03
C SER A 164 -11.37 9.12 14.21
N VAL A 165 -11.31 9.95 13.18
CA VAL A 165 -10.72 11.30 13.26
C VAL A 165 -11.81 12.37 13.29
N ASP A 166 -11.54 13.49 13.93
CA ASP A 166 -12.47 14.63 14.00
C ASP A 166 -12.39 15.50 12.75
N PHE A 167 -13.54 15.92 12.22
CA PHE A 167 -13.65 16.77 11.03
C PHE A 167 -12.78 18.03 11.06
N GLN A 168 -12.81 18.79 12.17
CA GLN A 168 -12.10 20.07 12.26
C GLN A 168 -10.60 19.87 12.26
N ASN A 169 -10.12 18.89 13.02
CA ASN A 169 -8.69 18.61 13.11
C ASN A 169 -8.17 17.98 11.81
N PHE A 170 -8.95 17.10 11.19
CA PHE A 170 -8.62 16.45 9.92
C PHE A 170 -8.35 17.46 8.79
N LEU A 171 -9.13 18.54 8.73
CA LEU A 171 -8.92 19.61 7.74
C LEU A 171 -7.71 20.49 8.06
N LYS A 172 -7.38 20.67 9.35
CA LYS A 172 -6.35 21.65 9.80
C LYS A 172 -4.96 21.06 9.95
N THR A 173 -4.83 19.78 10.29
CA THR A 173 -3.54 19.19 10.65
C THR A 173 -3.15 18.04 9.74
N ASN A 174 -1.84 17.96 9.46
CA ASN A 174 -1.29 16.82 8.72
C ASN A 174 -1.17 15.57 9.59
N ASP A 175 -1.11 15.71 10.92
CA ASP A 175 -1.03 14.57 11.84
C ASP A 175 -2.34 13.77 11.86
N GLU A 176 -3.50 14.43 11.90
CA GLU A 176 -4.79 13.72 11.83
C GLU A 176 -5.04 13.13 10.43
N LEU A 177 -4.67 13.84 9.36
CA LEU A 177 -4.70 13.28 8.00
C LEU A 177 -3.79 12.04 7.88
N LYS A 178 -2.58 12.09 8.46
CA LYS A 178 -1.63 10.97 8.46
C LYS A 178 -2.19 9.78 9.25
N LYS A 179 -2.76 10.02 10.42
CA LYS A 179 -3.41 8.98 11.25
C LYS A 179 -4.58 8.33 10.51
N PHE A 180 -5.43 9.15 9.88
CA PHE A 180 -6.51 8.66 9.03
C PHE A 180 -5.99 7.78 7.88
N LEU A 181 -5.01 8.27 7.11
CA LEU A 181 -4.43 7.54 5.99
C LEU A 181 -3.74 6.26 6.45
N GLN A 182 -3.01 6.28 7.56
CA GLN A 182 -2.41 5.08 8.13
C GLN A 182 -3.46 4.00 8.44
N ASN A 183 -4.56 4.39 9.09
CA ASN A 183 -5.67 3.48 9.38
C ASN A 183 -6.32 2.96 8.08
N PHE A 184 -6.58 3.85 7.13
CA PHE A 184 -7.14 3.51 5.83
C PHE A 184 -6.26 2.52 5.05
N LEU A 185 -4.94 2.71 5.00
CA LEU A 185 -4.02 1.79 4.31
C LEU A 185 -3.93 0.42 5.03
N LEU A 186 -3.88 0.43 6.36
CA LEU A 186 -3.77 -0.80 7.16
C LEU A 186 -5.04 -1.66 7.09
N TYR A 187 -6.22 -1.04 7.24
CA TYR A 187 -7.48 -1.75 7.38
C TYR A 187 -8.36 -1.70 6.12
N GLY A 188 -8.15 -0.75 5.21
CA GLY A 188 -9.01 -0.55 4.03
C GLY A 188 -10.32 0.18 4.35
N ILE A 189 -10.52 0.61 5.60
CA ILE A 189 -11.62 1.50 6.00
C ILE A 189 -11.12 2.54 7.00
N ALA A 190 -11.75 3.71 7.02
CA ALA A 190 -11.50 4.76 8.01
C ALA A 190 -12.74 5.65 8.18
N PHE A 191 -12.84 6.31 9.34
CA PHE A 191 -14.01 7.12 9.69
C PHE A 191 -13.60 8.56 10.04
N VAL A 192 -14.40 9.51 9.59
CA VAL A 192 -14.37 10.90 10.04
C VAL A 192 -15.69 11.23 10.73
N GLU A 193 -15.62 11.81 11.92
CA GLU A 193 -16.79 12.16 12.74
C GLU A 193 -16.92 13.69 12.90
N ASN A 194 -18.08 14.13 13.40
CA ASN A 194 -18.44 15.54 13.59
C ASN A 194 -18.43 16.38 12.30
N VAL A 195 -18.72 15.73 11.16
CA VAL A 195 -18.87 16.40 9.87
C VAL A 195 -20.24 17.08 9.83
N PRO A 196 -20.37 18.35 9.44
CA PRO A 196 -21.69 18.90 9.15
C PRO A 196 -22.36 18.06 8.05
N PRO A 197 -23.61 17.61 8.22
CA PRO A 197 -24.24 16.60 7.35
C PRO A 197 -24.73 17.21 6.03
N THR A 198 -23.80 17.80 5.26
CA THR A 198 -24.06 18.39 3.95
C THR A 198 -23.08 17.82 2.92
N ARG A 199 -23.47 17.89 1.65
CA ARG A 199 -22.63 17.44 0.53
C ARG A 199 -21.32 18.22 0.48
N GLU A 200 -21.36 19.53 0.70
CA GLU A 200 -20.21 20.43 0.60
C GLU A 200 -19.11 20.06 1.61
N HIS A 201 -19.49 19.62 2.82
CA HIS A 201 -18.53 19.20 3.82
C HIS A 201 -17.96 17.80 3.54
N THR A 202 -18.75 16.93 2.91
CA THR A 202 -18.27 15.63 2.42
C THR A 202 -17.26 15.82 1.27
N GLU A 203 -17.56 16.75 0.36
CA GLU A 203 -16.67 17.11 -0.76
C GLU A 203 -15.35 17.70 -0.25
N LYS A 204 -15.39 18.63 0.72
CA LYS A 204 -14.17 19.16 1.37
C LYS A 204 -13.30 18.08 2.01
N LEU A 205 -13.91 17.05 2.61
CA LEU A 205 -13.15 15.92 3.16
C LEU A 205 -12.47 15.09 2.08
N ALA A 206 -13.20 14.80 1.00
CA ALA A 206 -12.69 14.07 -0.15
C ALA A 206 -11.48 14.79 -0.77
N GLU A 207 -11.61 16.10 -1.03
CA GLU A 207 -10.57 16.95 -1.62
C GLU A 207 -9.34 17.12 -0.74
N ARG A 208 -9.48 16.99 0.59
CA ARG A 208 -8.35 17.01 1.52
C ARG A 208 -7.43 15.79 1.34
N ILE A 209 -7.95 14.69 0.80
CA ILE A 209 -7.23 13.42 0.65
C ILE A 209 -6.69 13.27 -0.78
N SER A 210 -7.55 13.53 -1.77
CA SER A 210 -7.35 13.14 -3.16
C SER A 210 -8.24 13.96 -4.09
N LEU A 211 -7.95 13.86 -5.39
CA LEU A 211 -8.89 14.28 -6.42
C LEU A 211 -10.14 13.39 -6.40
N ILE A 212 -11.29 14.02 -6.60
CA ILE A 212 -12.56 13.32 -6.81
C ILE A 212 -12.64 12.87 -8.26
N ARG A 213 -12.84 11.56 -8.46
CA ARG A 213 -13.05 10.96 -9.77
C ARG A 213 -14.49 11.18 -10.20
N GLU A 214 -14.67 12.03 -11.20
CA GLU A 214 -15.97 12.18 -11.85
C GLU A 214 -16.32 10.91 -12.63
N THR A 215 -17.56 10.46 -12.49
CA THR A 215 -18.08 9.26 -13.15
C THR A 215 -19.42 9.55 -13.80
N ILE A 216 -20.04 8.52 -14.40
CA ILE A 216 -21.42 8.60 -14.90
C ILE A 216 -22.44 9.01 -13.82
N TYR A 217 -22.11 8.85 -12.53
CA TYR A 217 -22.95 9.30 -11.41
C TYR A 217 -22.77 10.78 -11.05
N GLY A 218 -21.80 11.46 -11.68
CA GLY A 218 -21.35 12.82 -11.37
C GLY A 218 -20.14 12.84 -10.44
N ARG A 219 -19.63 14.06 -10.15
CA ARG A 219 -18.54 14.30 -9.19
C ARG A 219 -18.91 13.90 -7.75
N MET A 220 -20.07 14.37 -7.29
CA MET A 220 -20.70 13.99 -6.03
C MET A 220 -22.15 13.63 -6.34
N TRP A 221 -22.70 12.64 -5.63
CA TRP A 221 -24.09 12.25 -5.80
C TRP A 221 -24.77 11.97 -4.48
N TYR A 222 -26.10 12.03 -4.51
CA TYR A 222 -26.94 11.53 -3.43
C TYR A 222 -27.41 10.12 -3.74
N PHE A 223 -27.50 9.31 -2.69
CA PHE A 223 -28.23 8.06 -2.65
C PHE A 223 -29.56 8.30 -1.94
N THR A 224 -30.62 8.42 -2.74
CA THR A 224 -32.01 8.46 -2.28
C THR A 224 -32.73 7.18 -2.71
N SER A 225 -33.71 6.72 -1.94
CA SER A 225 -34.48 5.51 -2.29
C SER A 225 -35.68 5.82 -3.19
N ASP A 226 -35.46 6.61 -4.24
CA ASP A 226 -36.48 7.05 -5.20
C ASP A 226 -36.39 6.32 -6.55
N PHE A 227 -35.46 5.36 -6.69
CA PHE A 227 -35.18 4.62 -7.92
C PHE A 227 -34.80 5.50 -9.13
N SER A 228 -34.44 6.77 -8.90
CA SER A 228 -34.24 7.79 -9.95
C SER A 228 -33.14 7.47 -10.97
N ARG A 229 -32.24 6.54 -10.65
CA ARG A 229 -31.09 6.17 -11.50
C ARG A 229 -31.12 4.73 -12.05
N GLY A 230 -32.23 4.01 -11.87
CA GLY A 230 -32.36 2.63 -12.37
C GLY A 230 -31.37 1.62 -11.75
N ASP A 231 -30.77 1.99 -10.62
CA ASP A 231 -29.74 1.23 -9.92
C ASP A 231 -30.32 0.75 -8.58
N THR A 232 -30.06 -0.52 -8.24
CA THR A 232 -30.58 -1.14 -7.01
C THR A 232 -30.14 -0.41 -5.74
N ALA A 233 -29.04 0.34 -5.80
CA ALA A 233 -28.58 1.22 -4.72
C ALA A 233 -29.65 2.24 -4.30
N TYR A 234 -30.51 2.67 -5.23
CA TYR A 234 -31.60 3.63 -5.07
C TYR A 234 -32.94 2.97 -4.66
N THR A 235 -32.90 1.73 -4.14
CA THR A 235 -34.06 1.05 -3.55
C THR A 235 -34.02 1.07 -2.02
N LYS A 236 -34.99 0.41 -1.36
CA LYS A 236 -34.95 0.09 0.07
C LYS A 236 -34.52 -1.37 0.36
N LEU A 237 -34.26 -2.15 -0.70
CA LEU A 237 -33.85 -3.55 -0.57
C LEU A 237 -32.44 -3.66 -0.01
N ALA A 238 -32.10 -4.82 0.54
CA ALA A 238 -30.73 -5.11 0.96
C ALA A 238 -29.79 -5.12 -0.25
N LEU A 239 -28.57 -4.63 -0.05
CA LEU A 239 -27.48 -4.77 -1.00
C LEU A 239 -26.49 -5.76 -0.41
N ASP A 240 -26.23 -6.85 -1.14
CA ASP A 240 -25.23 -7.84 -0.75
C ASP A 240 -23.82 -7.24 -0.84
N ARG A 241 -22.84 -7.99 -0.34
CA ARG A 241 -21.43 -7.59 -0.26
C ARG A 241 -20.89 -7.42 -1.68
N HIS A 242 -20.48 -6.20 -2.01
CA HIS A 242 -19.96 -5.83 -3.31
C HIS A 242 -18.84 -4.80 -3.22
N THR A 243 -18.11 -4.65 -4.32
CA THR A 243 -17.32 -3.47 -4.64
C THR A 243 -18.01 -2.73 -5.77
N ASP A 244 -17.96 -1.41 -5.73
CA ASP A 244 -18.65 -0.56 -6.71
C ASP A 244 -17.96 -0.60 -8.07
N THR A 245 -18.70 -0.28 -9.14
CA THR A 245 -18.16 -0.01 -10.49
C THR A 245 -17.44 -1.17 -11.18
N THR A 246 -17.82 -2.43 -10.88
CA THR A 246 -17.24 -3.63 -11.50
C THR A 246 -17.45 -3.73 -13.02
N TYR A 247 -18.26 -2.85 -13.60
CA TYR A 247 -18.50 -2.74 -15.04
C TYR A 247 -17.54 -1.76 -15.74
N PHE A 248 -16.65 -1.06 -15.02
CA PHE A 248 -15.55 -0.31 -15.64
C PHE A 248 -14.39 -1.23 -16.04
N GLN A 249 -13.57 -0.80 -17.01
CA GLN A 249 -12.46 -1.59 -17.57
C GLN A 249 -11.32 -1.84 -16.57
N GLU A 250 -11.21 -1.02 -15.54
CA GLU A 250 -10.33 -1.22 -14.39
C GLU A 250 -11.20 -1.62 -13.18
N PRO A 251 -11.89 -2.78 -13.21
CA PRO A 251 -12.86 -3.10 -12.20
C PRO A 251 -12.14 -3.40 -10.90
N CYS A 252 -12.61 -2.80 -9.83
CA CYS A 252 -12.24 -3.24 -8.50
C CYS A 252 -13.18 -4.36 -8.09
N GLY A 253 -12.62 -5.54 -7.84
CA GLY A 253 -13.20 -6.54 -6.93
C GLY A 253 -14.34 -7.40 -7.48
N TYR A 254 -15.39 -7.52 -6.68
CA TYR A 254 -16.46 -8.52 -6.77
C TYR A 254 -17.81 -7.84 -6.54
N ASN A 255 -18.75 -8.05 -7.46
CA ASN A 255 -20.16 -7.74 -7.25
C ASN A 255 -20.96 -8.90 -7.85
N ASN A 256 -21.78 -9.58 -7.04
CA ASN A 256 -22.55 -10.73 -7.52
C ASN A 256 -23.70 -10.33 -8.46
N TYR A 257 -24.28 -9.14 -8.27
CA TYR A 257 -25.49 -8.73 -8.97
C TYR A 257 -25.23 -7.90 -10.22
N ASP A 258 -24.07 -7.25 -10.33
CA ASP A 258 -23.65 -6.50 -11.53
C ASP A 258 -22.98 -7.41 -12.59
N ARG A 259 -23.22 -8.72 -12.54
CA ARG A 259 -22.56 -9.68 -13.43
C ARG A 259 -23.28 -9.79 -14.76
N ALA A 260 -22.52 -9.57 -15.84
CA ALA A 260 -22.96 -9.88 -17.19
C ALA A 260 -23.11 -11.40 -17.44
N VAL A 261 -23.71 -11.75 -18.57
CA VAL A 261 -23.80 -13.13 -19.05
C VAL A 261 -22.40 -13.74 -19.17
N ILE A 262 -22.18 -14.92 -18.56
CA ILE A 262 -20.89 -15.62 -18.62
C ILE A 262 -20.79 -16.37 -19.96
N ASN A 263 -20.37 -15.67 -21.01
CA ASN A 263 -20.07 -16.26 -22.32
C ASN A 263 -18.56 -16.40 -22.60
N THR A 264 -17.72 -16.09 -21.60
CA THR A 264 -16.25 -16.15 -21.68
C THR A 264 -15.62 -17.34 -20.96
N VAL A 265 -16.42 -18.15 -20.26
CA VAL A 265 -15.96 -19.35 -19.56
C VAL A 265 -16.33 -20.60 -20.36
N PRO A 266 -15.36 -21.45 -20.76
CA PRO A 266 -15.62 -22.68 -21.49
C PRO A 266 -16.58 -23.64 -20.76
N TYR A 267 -17.33 -24.42 -21.54
CA TYR A 267 -18.33 -25.37 -21.05
C TYR A 267 -17.77 -26.36 -20.00
N ASP A 268 -16.57 -26.88 -20.22
CA ASP A 268 -15.91 -27.86 -19.35
C ASP A 268 -15.38 -27.25 -18.03
N VAL A 269 -15.31 -25.91 -17.95
CA VAL A 269 -14.83 -25.17 -16.78
C VAL A 269 -15.98 -24.50 -16.01
N VAL A 270 -17.08 -24.16 -16.67
CA VAL A 270 -18.16 -23.33 -16.08
C VAL A 270 -18.72 -23.89 -14.77
N HIS A 271 -18.84 -25.21 -14.65
CA HIS A 271 -19.31 -25.82 -13.40
C HIS A 271 -18.33 -25.59 -12.24
N ARG A 272 -17.02 -25.74 -12.48
CA ARG A 272 -15.98 -25.47 -11.45
C ARG A 272 -15.96 -23.99 -11.08
N TRP A 273 -16.19 -23.11 -12.05
CA TRP A 273 -16.33 -21.68 -11.81
C TRP A 273 -17.49 -21.39 -10.84
N TYR A 274 -18.66 -22.02 -11.03
CA TYR A 274 -19.80 -21.87 -10.11
C TYR A 274 -19.53 -22.44 -8.71
N ILE A 275 -18.80 -23.55 -8.61
CA ILE A 275 -18.37 -24.09 -7.31
C ILE A 275 -17.49 -23.07 -6.57
N ALA A 276 -16.44 -22.57 -7.23
CA ALA A 276 -15.53 -21.59 -6.64
C ALA A 276 -16.25 -20.29 -6.25
N HIS A 277 -17.11 -19.78 -7.14
CA HIS A 277 -17.93 -18.60 -6.87
C HIS A 277 -18.84 -18.83 -5.66
N ARG A 278 -19.54 -19.98 -5.57
CA ARG A 278 -20.38 -20.31 -4.41
C ARG A 278 -19.58 -20.35 -3.11
N THR A 279 -18.38 -20.95 -3.13
CA THR A 279 -17.50 -20.98 -1.97
C THR A 279 -17.12 -19.56 -1.54
N LEU A 280 -16.67 -18.72 -2.47
CA LEU A 280 -16.33 -17.33 -2.20
C LEU A 280 -17.51 -16.55 -1.62
N THR A 281 -18.68 -16.59 -2.29
CA THR A 281 -19.88 -15.92 -1.79
C THR A 281 -20.22 -16.41 -0.38
N THR A 282 -20.20 -17.72 -0.13
CA THR A 282 -20.54 -18.27 1.20
C THR A 282 -19.59 -17.76 2.29
N GLU A 283 -18.29 -17.69 2.01
CA GLU A 283 -17.29 -17.14 2.95
C GLU A 283 -17.49 -15.65 3.22
N LEU A 284 -17.80 -14.87 2.18
CA LEU A 284 -18.12 -13.44 2.30
C LEU A 284 -19.41 -13.18 3.09
N ARG A 285 -20.29 -14.19 3.19
CA ARG A 285 -21.55 -14.09 3.92
C ARG A 285 -21.49 -14.59 5.36
N LYS A 286 -20.33 -15.03 5.84
CA LYS A 286 -20.15 -15.46 7.22
C LYS A 286 -20.26 -14.26 8.18
N PRO A 287 -21.14 -14.29 9.19
CA PRO A 287 -21.34 -13.17 10.11
C PRO A 287 -20.07 -12.66 10.80
N GLU A 288 -19.12 -13.56 11.10
CA GLU A 288 -17.85 -13.19 11.72
C GLU A 288 -16.99 -12.28 10.82
N ASN A 289 -17.18 -12.34 9.50
CA ASN A 289 -16.47 -11.53 8.51
C ASN A 289 -17.14 -10.18 8.25
N GLU A 290 -18.28 -9.89 8.89
CA GLU A 290 -19.07 -8.68 8.64
C GLU A 290 -18.95 -7.67 9.79
N LEU A 291 -18.37 -6.51 9.49
CA LEU A 291 -18.41 -5.37 10.40
C LEU A 291 -19.66 -4.52 10.14
N TRP A 292 -20.61 -4.56 11.06
CA TRP A 292 -21.83 -3.78 10.99
C TRP A 292 -21.64 -2.38 11.60
N VAL A 293 -21.81 -1.34 10.78
CA VAL A 293 -21.66 0.06 11.19
C VAL A 293 -22.92 0.86 10.86
N LYS A 294 -23.55 1.43 11.88
CA LYS A 294 -24.68 2.35 11.68
C LYS A 294 -24.16 3.77 11.45
N LEU A 295 -24.25 4.26 10.22
CA LEU A 295 -23.95 5.65 9.89
C LEU A 295 -25.05 6.57 10.44
N LYS A 296 -24.62 7.64 11.12
CA LYS A 296 -25.48 8.73 11.59
C LYS A 296 -25.08 10.01 10.83
N PRO A 297 -25.97 11.01 10.73
CA PRO A 297 -25.58 12.33 10.22
C PRO A 297 -24.30 12.82 10.90
N GLY A 298 -23.33 13.21 10.08
CA GLY A 298 -22.01 13.67 10.50
C GLY A 298 -20.94 12.62 10.73
N LYS A 299 -21.20 11.35 10.37
CA LYS A 299 -20.19 10.30 10.26
C LYS A 299 -19.97 9.93 8.79
N VAL A 300 -18.73 10.07 8.33
CA VAL A 300 -18.29 9.71 6.97
C VAL A 300 -17.41 8.46 7.04
N LEU A 301 -17.66 7.51 6.14
CA LEU A 301 -16.90 6.27 5.99
C LEU A 301 -16.16 6.31 4.66
N PHE A 302 -14.85 6.03 4.70
CA PHE A 302 -14.02 5.79 3.54
C PHE A 302 -13.73 4.30 3.42
N ILE A 303 -13.79 3.78 2.20
CA ILE A 303 -13.61 2.35 1.89
C ILE A 303 -12.60 2.22 0.76
N ASP A 304 -11.57 1.39 0.94
CA ASP A 304 -10.71 0.93 -0.16
C ASP A 304 -11.52 -0.09 -0.97
N ASN A 305 -12.21 0.40 -2.00
CA ASN A 305 -13.10 -0.39 -2.86
C ASN A 305 -12.36 -1.50 -3.64
N TRP A 306 -11.02 -1.52 -3.63
CA TRP A 306 -10.21 -2.61 -4.21
C TRP A 306 -10.00 -3.78 -3.24
N ARG A 307 -10.42 -3.62 -1.98
CA ARG A 307 -10.09 -4.54 -0.90
C ARG A 307 -11.29 -4.92 -0.06
N VAL A 308 -12.09 -3.93 0.36
CA VAL A 308 -13.17 -4.12 1.32
C VAL A 308 -14.49 -4.10 0.57
N LEU A 309 -15.19 -5.23 0.58
CA LEU A 309 -16.57 -5.30 0.12
C LEU A 309 -17.47 -4.60 1.13
N HIS A 310 -18.53 -3.99 0.65
CA HIS A 310 -19.52 -3.32 1.47
C HIS A 310 -20.93 -3.66 1.00
N GLY A 311 -21.92 -3.35 1.83
CA GLY A 311 -23.31 -3.67 1.57
C GLY A 311 -24.20 -2.97 2.59
N ARG A 312 -25.49 -3.28 2.54
CA ARG A 312 -26.44 -2.78 3.54
C ARG A 312 -27.63 -3.70 3.70
N GLU A 313 -28.20 -3.71 4.89
CA GLU A 313 -29.50 -4.32 5.13
C GLU A 313 -30.62 -3.54 4.43
N SER A 314 -31.76 -4.19 4.26
CA SER A 314 -33.00 -3.51 3.91
C SER A 314 -33.41 -2.51 5.01
N PHE A 315 -34.17 -1.48 4.67
CA PHE A 315 -34.61 -0.49 5.64
C PHE A 315 -35.98 0.11 5.33
N THR A 316 -36.57 0.73 6.34
CA THR A 316 -37.81 1.51 6.24
C THR A 316 -37.54 2.99 6.55
N GLY A 317 -38.49 3.86 6.19
CA GLY A 317 -38.36 5.30 6.39
C GLY A 317 -37.50 6.02 5.33
N TYR A 318 -37.05 7.22 5.68
CA TYR A 318 -36.22 8.08 4.83
C TYR A 318 -34.73 7.91 5.18
N ARG A 319 -33.91 7.82 4.15
CA ARG A 319 -32.45 7.77 4.25
C ARG A 319 -31.85 8.48 3.04
N GLN A 320 -30.85 9.29 3.29
CA GLN A 320 -30.04 9.93 2.25
C GLN A 320 -28.57 9.83 2.64
N LEU A 321 -27.73 9.41 1.70
CA LEU A 321 -26.28 9.52 1.79
C LEU A 321 -25.76 10.39 0.66
N CYS A 322 -24.60 11.01 0.86
CA CYS A 322 -23.81 11.59 -0.22
C CYS A 322 -22.53 10.78 -0.39
N GLY A 323 -22.07 10.60 -1.63
CA GLY A 323 -20.86 9.85 -1.94
C GLY A 323 -20.10 10.44 -3.11
N CYS A 324 -18.83 10.01 -3.21
CA CYS A 324 -17.94 10.26 -4.33
C CYS A 324 -16.93 9.11 -4.45
N TYR A 325 -16.22 9.04 -5.58
CA TYR A 325 -15.06 8.17 -5.73
C TYR A 325 -13.78 9.01 -5.73
N LEU A 326 -12.70 8.44 -5.20
CA LEU A 326 -11.38 9.07 -5.17
C LEU A 326 -10.40 8.30 -6.06
N THR A 327 -9.46 9.02 -6.67
CA THR A 327 -8.36 8.40 -7.42
C THR A 327 -7.36 7.77 -6.45
N ARG A 328 -7.15 6.45 -6.56
CA ARG A 328 -6.27 5.71 -5.62
C ARG A 328 -4.84 6.24 -5.61
N ASP A 329 -4.29 6.56 -6.78
CA ASP A 329 -2.90 7.02 -6.90
C ASP A 329 -2.66 8.32 -6.13
N ASP A 330 -3.60 9.26 -6.16
CA ASP A 330 -3.54 10.50 -5.39
C ASP A 330 -3.62 10.23 -3.88
N VAL A 331 -4.49 9.31 -3.43
CA VAL A 331 -4.55 8.89 -2.03
C VAL A 331 -3.20 8.33 -1.56
N LEU A 332 -2.58 7.44 -2.36
CA LEU A 332 -1.28 6.85 -2.04
C LEU A 332 -0.17 7.90 -2.08
N ASN A 333 -0.21 8.84 -3.03
CA ASN A 333 0.73 9.94 -3.11
C ASN A 333 0.68 10.83 -1.87
N THR A 334 -0.52 11.27 -1.45
CA THR A 334 -0.73 12.03 -0.22
C THR A 334 -0.16 11.29 1.00
N ALA A 335 -0.38 9.97 1.09
CA ALA A 335 0.17 9.16 2.16
C ALA A 335 1.73 9.12 2.15
N ARG A 336 2.35 8.97 0.96
CA ARG A 336 3.82 8.99 0.82
C ARG A 336 4.41 10.35 1.21
N LEU A 337 3.76 11.45 0.85
CA LEU A 337 4.16 12.81 1.25
C LEU A 337 4.17 12.99 2.77
N LEU A 338 3.29 12.27 3.49
CA LEU A 338 3.24 12.24 4.96
C LEU A 338 4.18 11.20 5.59
N GLY A 339 5.02 10.55 4.78
CA GLY A 339 6.00 9.56 5.23
C GLY A 339 5.38 8.19 5.57
N LEU A 340 4.19 7.89 5.07
CA LEU A 340 3.60 6.55 5.20
C LEU A 340 4.12 5.63 4.08
N ARG A 341 4.19 4.34 4.40
CA ARG A 341 4.49 3.29 3.41
C ARG A 341 3.22 2.94 2.66
N ALA A 342 3.02 3.54 1.49
CA ALA A 342 1.80 3.43 0.69
C ALA A 342 2.06 2.96 -0.74
#